data_AF-A0AB34QTD9-F1
#
_entry.id   AF-A0AB34QTD9-F1
#
_cell.length_a   1.000
_cell.length_b   1.000
_cell.length_c   1.000
_cell.angle_alpha   90.00
_cell.angle_beta   90.00
_cell.angle_gamma   90.00
#
_symmetry.space_group_name_H-M   'P 1'
#
loop_
_entity.id
_entity.type
_entity.pdbx_description
1 polymer ?
#
loop_
_entity_poly.entity_id
_entity_poly.type
_entity_poly.pdbx_seq_one_letter_code
_entity_poly.pdbx_strand_id
1 'polypeptide(L)'
;MTISLKKRMLMWILEIEAINREKHGEKLLPLQNKEETKEIKVSTTESEIGYYIKGEREKSFAYSFHTACDSKGFIFGSMVTGGNVHDTRMLDSLVKQVTKKIGKLNVDTVDAECPA
;
A
#
# COMPACT_ATOMS: atom_id res chain seq x y z
N MET A 1 -20.49 4.71 27.26
CA MET A 1 -19.51 3.63 27.00
C MET A 1 -19.66 3.17 25.55
N THR A 2 -18.90 3.74 24.61
CA THR A 2 -18.86 3.26 23.22
C THR A 2 -17.54 2.53 23.01
N ILE A 3 -17.55 1.20 23.11
CA ILE A 3 -16.39 0.39 22.71
C ILE A 3 -16.31 0.50 21.18
N SER A 4 -15.24 1.12 20.69
CA SER A 4 -14.98 1.31 19.26
C SER A 4 -15.13 -0.01 18.50
N LEU A 5 -15.87 -0.01 17.38
CA LEU A 5 -16.09 -1.16 16.50
C LEU A 5 -14.77 -1.87 16.14
N LYS A 6 -13.68 -1.11 16.03
CA LYS A 6 -12.33 -1.65 15.79
C LYS A 6 -11.85 -2.58 16.91
N LYS A 7 -12.07 -2.23 18.18
CA LYS A 7 -11.67 -3.07 19.33
C LYS A 7 -12.48 -4.37 19.38
N ARG A 8 -13.76 -4.29 19.04
CA ARG A 8 -14.67 -5.44 19.04
C ARG A 8 -14.34 -6.43 17.92
N MET A 9 -13.97 -5.92 16.74
CA MET A 9 -13.52 -6.74 15.62
C MET A 9 -12.17 -7.42 15.91
N LEU A 10 -11.24 -6.71 16.55
CA LEU A 10 -9.94 -7.29 16.92
C LEU A 10 -10.08 -8.42 17.95
N MET A 11 -10.96 -8.27 18.94
CA MET A 11 -11.26 -9.39 19.87
C MET A 11 -11.80 -10.61 19.13
N TRP A 12 -12.74 -10.41 18.21
CA TRP A 12 -13.36 -11.53 17.50
C TRP A 12 -12.35 -12.29 16.63
N ILE A 13 -11.42 -11.58 15.99
CA ILE A 13 -10.31 -12.19 15.23
C ILE A 13 -9.42 -13.03 16.14
N LEU A 14 -9.06 -12.51 17.33
CA LEU A 14 -8.25 -13.24 18.31
C LEU A 14 -8.96 -14.50 18.84
N GLU A 15 -10.27 -14.40 19.09
CA GLU A 15 -11.09 -15.55 19.51
C GLU A 15 -11.12 -16.64 18.42
N ILE A 16 -11.33 -16.28 17.16
CA ILE A 16 -11.30 -17.24 16.04
C ILE A 16 -9.94 -17.91 15.92
N GLU A 17 -8.86 -17.14 16.04
CA GLU A 17 -7.51 -17.69 15.91
C GLU A 17 -7.16 -18.62 17.08
N ALA A 18 -7.61 -18.32 18.29
CA ALA A 18 -7.47 -19.20 19.45
C ALA A 18 -8.20 -20.54 19.23
N ILE A 19 -9.45 -20.50 18.74
CA ILE A 19 -10.25 -21.70 18.43
C ILE A 19 -9.57 -22.56 17.35
N ASN A 20 -8.99 -21.93 16.32
CA ASN A 20 -8.28 -22.65 15.27
C ASN A 20 -7.00 -23.32 15.81
N ARG A 21 -6.22 -22.64 16.65
CA ARG A 21 -4.99 -23.20 17.24
C ARG A 21 -5.26 -24.33 18.23
N GLU A 22 -6.32 -24.24 19.04
CA GLU A 22 -6.74 -25.35 19.92
C GLU A 22 -7.07 -26.62 19.14
N LYS A 23 -7.79 -26.49 18.00
CA LYS A 23 -8.08 -27.62 17.11
C LYS A 23 -6.82 -28.25 16.50
N HIS A 24 -5.79 -27.44 16.28
CA HIS A 24 -4.51 -27.87 15.73
C HIS A 24 -3.48 -28.26 16.82
N GLY A 25 -3.85 -28.22 18.11
CA GLY A 25 -2.95 -28.54 19.22
C GLY A 25 -1.77 -27.58 19.36
N GLU A 26 -1.88 -26.38 18.80
CA GLU A 26 -0.82 -25.39 18.79
C GLU A 26 -0.95 -24.44 19.99
N LYS A 27 0.18 -24.06 20.58
CA LYS A 27 0.20 -23.11 21.69
C LYS A 27 -0.22 -21.72 21.20
N LEU A 28 -1.01 -21.02 22.00
CA LEU A 28 -1.42 -19.64 21.74
C LEU A 28 -0.20 -18.75 21.53
N LEU A 29 -0.25 -17.89 20.50
CA LEU A 29 0.79 -16.90 20.30
C LEU A 29 0.76 -15.89 21.45
N PRO A 30 1.93 -15.47 21.97
CA PRO A 30 1.98 -14.35 22.88
C PRO A 30 1.40 -13.11 22.17
N LEU A 31 0.53 -12.36 22.85
CA LEU A 31 0.03 -11.07 22.40
C LEU A 31 1.22 -10.14 22.14
N GLN A 32 1.65 -10.04 20.89
CA GLN A 32 2.67 -9.09 20.50
C GLN A 32 2.02 -7.73 20.28
N ASN A 33 1.90 -6.96 21.37
CA ASN A 33 1.86 -5.50 21.27
C ASN A 33 3.26 -4.99 20.89
N LYS A 34 3.75 -5.39 19.71
CA LYS A 34 4.86 -4.68 19.10
C LYS A 34 4.25 -3.49 18.39
N GLU A 35 4.21 -2.36 19.08
CA GLU A 35 4.26 -1.08 18.38
C GLU A 35 5.61 -1.08 17.64
N GLU A 36 5.62 -1.57 16.40
CA GLU A 36 6.79 -1.49 15.54
C GLU A 36 7.02 -0.02 15.20
N THR A 37 7.82 0.67 16.02
CA THR A 37 8.38 1.96 15.69
C THR A 37 9.34 1.77 14.53
N LYS A 38 8.84 1.99 13.31
CA LYS A 38 9.66 2.02 12.10
C LYS A 38 10.28 3.40 11.99
N GLU A 39 11.61 3.46 12.07
CA GLU A 39 12.35 4.67 11.72
C GLU A 39 12.27 4.88 10.21
N ILE A 40 11.47 5.86 9.78
CA ILE A 40 11.33 6.23 8.38
C ILE A 40 12.30 7.39 8.11
N LYS A 41 13.25 7.18 7.21
CA LYS A 41 14.10 8.27 6.73
C LYS A 41 13.31 9.14 5.77
N VAL A 42 13.12 10.40 6.16
CA VAL A 42 12.43 11.43 5.36
C VAL A 42 13.50 12.40 4.87
N SER A 43 13.40 12.83 3.61
CA SER A 43 14.31 13.84 3.06
C SER A 43 14.12 15.18 3.78
N THR A 44 15.22 15.92 3.96
CA THR A 44 15.23 17.23 4.63
C THR A 44 14.69 18.34 3.72
N THR A 45 14.77 18.16 2.40
CA THR A 45 14.33 19.15 1.40
C THR A 45 12.85 19.03 1.08
N GLU A 46 12.32 17.81 0.95
CA GLU A 46 10.91 17.56 0.64
C GLU A 46 10.43 16.28 1.31
N SER A 47 9.37 16.36 2.11
CA SER A 47 8.84 15.22 2.86
C SER A 47 8.14 14.17 1.99
N GLU A 48 7.87 14.49 0.73
CA GLU A 48 7.12 13.62 -0.21
C GLU A 48 8.01 12.63 -0.96
N ILE A 49 9.33 12.80 -0.92
CA ILE A 49 10.26 11.91 -1.60
C ILE A 49 10.35 10.59 -0.84
N GLY A 50 10.05 9.49 -1.54
CA GLY A 50 10.09 8.16 -0.96
C GLY A 50 11.52 7.65 -0.81
N TYR A 51 11.87 7.21 0.39
CA TYR A 51 13.14 6.51 0.63
C TYR A 51 13.00 5.06 0.17
N TYR A 52 13.67 4.72 -0.92
CA TYR A 52 13.69 3.39 -1.52
C TYR A 52 15.03 2.72 -1.27
N ILE A 53 14.99 1.42 -0.98
CA ILE A 53 16.17 0.60 -0.75
C ILE A 53 16.14 -0.55 -1.76
N LYS A 54 17.06 -0.51 -2.74
CA LYS A 54 17.23 -1.60 -3.72
C LYS A 54 18.30 -2.56 -3.19
N GLY A 55 17.85 -3.62 -2.53
CA GLY A 55 18.75 -4.61 -1.92
C GLY A 55 19.53 -4.05 -0.72
N GLU A 56 20.76 -4.52 -0.49
CA GLU A 56 21.54 -4.10 0.69
C GLU A 56 22.38 -2.83 0.48
N ARG A 57 22.67 -2.47 -0.79
CA ARG A 57 23.71 -1.50 -1.13
C ARG A 57 23.19 -0.16 -1.63
N GLU A 58 22.05 -0.14 -2.31
CA GLU A 58 21.57 1.08 -2.95
C GLU A 58 20.39 1.68 -2.19
N LYS A 59 20.62 2.87 -1.67
CA LYS A 59 19.65 3.69 -0.96
C LYS A 59 19.44 4.95 -1.77
N SER A 60 18.24 5.12 -2.31
CA SER A 60 17.91 6.24 -3.19
C SER A 60 16.62 6.89 -2.75
N PHE A 61 16.57 8.20 -2.87
CA PHE A 61 15.35 8.98 -2.82
C PHE A 61 14.75 9.00 -4.23
N ALA A 62 13.54 8.47 -4.39
CA ALA A 62 12.92 8.28 -5.70
C ALA A 62 11.46 8.73 -5.69
N TYR A 63 10.94 9.03 -6.89
CA TYR A 63 9.51 9.15 -7.15
C TYR A 63 9.08 8.03 -8.10
N SER A 64 7.91 7.46 -7.83
CA SER A 64 7.22 6.54 -8.74
C SER A 64 6.13 7.29 -9.48
N PHE A 65 6.11 7.11 -10.80
CA PHE A 65 5.08 7.62 -11.68
C PHE A 65 4.11 6.49 -12.04
N HIS A 66 2.84 6.66 -11.69
CA HIS A 66 1.77 5.71 -12.01
C HIS A 66 0.93 6.29 -13.12
N THR A 67 0.89 5.62 -14.27
CA THR A 67 0.14 6.12 -15.44
C THR A 67 -0.92 5.11 -15.87
N ALA A 68 -2.12 5.62 -16.16
CA ALA A 68 -3.19 4.81 -16.73
C ALA A 68 -3.28 5.13 -18.22
N CYS A 69 -3.05 4.11 -19.05
CA CYS A 69 -3.11 4.22 -20.49
C CYS A 69 -4.01 3.15 -21.14
N ASP A 70 -4.52 3.49 -22.32
CA ASP A 70 -5.16 2.53 -23.23
C ASP A 70 -4.09 1.66 -23.92
N SER A 71 -4.47 0.52 -24.50
CA SER A 71 -3.59 -0.31 -25.34
C SER A 71 -2.98 0.45 -26.53
N LYS A 72 -3.60 1.56 -26.94
CA LYS A 72 -3.10 2.45 -27.99
C LYS A 72 -2.12 3.53 -27.48
N GLY A 73 -1.79 3.53 -26.19
CA GLY A 73 -0.87 4.49 -25.57
C GLY A 73 -1.47 5.85 -25.21
N PHE A 74 -2.80 6.00 -25.24
CA PHE A 74 -3.45 7.23 -24.77
C PHE A 74 -3.42 7.31 -23.26
N ILE A 75 -2.89 8.41 -22.71
CA ILE A 75 -2.77 8.63 -21.27
C ILE A 75 -4.06 9.26 -20.75
N PHE A 76 -4.72 8.58 -19.81
CA PHE A 76 -5.95 9.07 -19.17
C PHE A 76 -5.69 9.81 -17.86
N GLY A 77 -4.59 9.48 -17.20
CA GLY A 77 -4.20 10.11 -15.94
C GLY A 77 -2.87 9.60 -15.43
N SER A 78 -2.20 10.44 -14.66
CA SER A 78 -0.93 10.15 -14.02
C SER A 78 -0.96 10.57 -12.55
N MET A 79 -0.31 9.79 -11.69
CA MET A 79 -0.09 10.13 -10.29
C MET A 79 1.39 9.96 -9.95
N VAL A 80 1.91 10.88 -9.15
CA VAL A 80 3.29 10.83 -8.65
C VAL A 80 3.24 10.52 -7.16
N THR A 81 4.10 9.61 -6.73
CA THR A 81 4.26 9.26 -5.31
C THR A 81 5.72 9.06 -4.97
N GLY A 82 6.06 9.10 -3.69
CA GLY A 82 7.37 8.64 -3.25
C GLY A 82 7.63 7.19 -3.65
N GLY A 83 8.86 6.86 -4.03
CA GLY A 83 9.28 5.52 -4.48
C GLY A 83 9.20 4.41 -3.42
N ASN A 84 8.80 4.75 -2.19
CA ASN A 84 8.48 3.79 -1.14
C ASN A 84 7.02 3.30 -1.20
N VAL A 85 6.19 3.87 -2.06
CA VAL A 85 4.78 3.49 -2.22
C VAL A 85 4.65 2.45 -3.32
N HIS A 86 4.11 1.28 -2.96
CA HIS A 86 3.88 0.19 -3.90
C HIS A 86 2.63 0.44 -4.76
N ASP A 87 2.73 0.15 -6.05
CA ASP A 87 1.72 0.37 -7.10
C ASP A 87 0.33 -0.21 -6.75
N THR A 88 0.27 -1.36 -6.07
CA THR A 88 -0.99 -1.96 -5.60
C THR A 88 -1.81 -1.00 -4.73
N ARG A 89 -1.15 -0.13 -3.94
CA ARG A 89 -1.83 0.89 -3.13
C ARG A 89 -2.35 2.06 -3.97
N MET A 90 -1.71 2.32 -5.11
CA MET A 90 -2.00 3.48 -5.96
C MET A 90 -3.02 3.16 -7.05
N LEU A 91 -3.12 1.89 -7.45
CA LEU A 91 -4.01 1.42 -8.51
C LEU A 91 -5.47 1.82 -8.26
N ASP A 92 -6.02 1.58 -7.07
CA ASP A 92 -7.41 1.93 -6.75
C ASP A 92 -7.68 3.44 -6.84
N SER A 93 -6.73 4.26 -6.37
CA SER A 93 -6.84 5.72 -6.45
C SER A 93 -6.80 6.22 -7.90
N LEU A 94 -5.87 5.68 -8.70
CA LEU A 94 -5.71 6.06 -10.10
C LEU A 94 -6.93 5.64 -10.93
N VAL A 95 -7.41 4.41 -10.76
CA VAL A 95 -8.61 3.89 -11.44
C VAL A 95 -9.83 4.74 -11.08
N LYS A 96 -10.04 5.08 -9.79
CA LYS A 96 -11.16 5.95 -9.37
C LYS A 96 -11.09 7.33 -10.01
N GLN A 97 -9.92 7.94 -10.07
CA GLN A 97 -9.75 9.26 -10.70
C GLN A 97 -10.07 9.22 -12.19
N VAL A 98 -9.57 8.20 -12.89
CA VAL A 98 -9.81 8.05 -14.33
C VAL A 98 -11.28 7.71 -14.62
N THR A 99 -11.88 6.80 -13.84
CA THR A 99 -13.31 6.45 -13.94
C THR A 99 -14.18 7.69 -13.73
N LYS A 100 -13.84 8.58 -12.80
CA LYS A 100 -14.59 9.83 -12.59
C LYS A 100 -14.54 10.78 -13.79
N LYS A 101 -13.44 10.79 -14.55
CA LYS A 101 -13.27 11.67 -15.71
C LYS A 101 -13.95 11.14 -16.97
N ILE A 102 -13.93 9.82 -17.19
CA ILE A 102 -14.26 9.19 -18.49
C ILE A 102 -15.47 8.24 -18.37
N GLY A 103 -15.88 7.89 -17.15
CA GLY A 103 -17.01 7.02 -16.88
C GLY A 103 -16.65 5.54 -17.04
N LYS A 104 -16.70 5.01 -18.26
CA LYS A 104 -16.47 3.58 -18.53
C LYS A 104 -15.04 3.38 -19.02
N LEU A 105 -14.26 2.62 -18.25
CA LEU A 105 -12.83 2.47 -18.47
C LEU A 105 -12.51 1.08 -19.04
N ASN A 106 -11.97 1.05 -20.25
CA ASN A 106 -11.18 -0.08 -20.74
C ASN A 106 -9.72 0.32 -20.57
N VAL A 107 -9.14 0.02 -19.41
CA VAL A 107 -7.70 0.20 -19.19
C VAL A 107 -7.08 -1.18 -19.23
N ASP A 108 -6.26 -1.38 -20.25
CA ASP A 108 -5.62 -2.65 -20.53
C ASP A 108 -4.34 -2.82 -19.68
N THR A 109 -3.68 -1.72 -19.33
CA THR A 109 -2.43 -1.73 -18.55
C THR A 109 -2.34 -0.52 -17.62
N VAL A 110 -2.04 -0.78 -16.35
CA VAL A 110 -1.58 0.23 -15.38
C VAL A 110 -0.13 -0.13 -15.09
N ASP A 111 0.79 0.50 -15.82
CA ASP A 111 2.22 0.27 -15.63
C ASP A 111 2.85 1.45 -14.89
N ALA A 112 3.75 1.10 -13.98
CA ALA A 112 4.36 1.98 -13.00
C ALA A 112 5.90 1.89 -13.04
N GLU A 113 6.49 1.69 -14.21
CA GLU A 113 7.92 1.90 -14.42
C GLU A 113 8.14 2.74 -15.69
N CYS A 114 8.16 4.06 -15.54
CA CYS A 114 8.85 4.92 -16.49
C CYS A 114 10.25 5.19 -15.94
N PRO A 115 11.30 4.48 -16.40
CA PRO A 115 12.67 4.82 -16.03
C PRO A 115 13.01 6.16 -16.71
N ALA A 116 13.37 7.15 -15.90
CA ALA A 116 14.13 8.30 -16.36
C ALA A 116 15.62 7.96 -16.33
#